data_AF-A0A915AC53-F1
#
_entry.id   AF-A0A915AC53-F1
#
_cell.length_a   1.000
_cell.length_b   1.000
_cell.length_c   1.000
_cell.angle_alpha   90.00
_cell.angle_beta   90.00
_cell.angle_gamma   90.00
#
_symmetry.space_group_name_H-M   'P 1'
#
loop_
_entity.id
_entity.type
_entity.pdbx_description
1 polymer ?
#
loop_
_entity_poly.entity_id
_entity_poly.type
_entity_poly.pdbx_seq_one_letter_code
_entity_poly.pdbx_strand_id
1 'polypeptide(L)'
;QLLSYSSKRIPHCTGGFPSVKFPGYLKPHKGQVEISRPIKTEQGPLIAQLTLKQDSFLLGEICNRGRSLKYVSADTCSFDFCEAVGEQHCNLFQRPRIITLNDISDALKKSFSLPTAPTKLISGQWKVSVRLTQNDRMLGEFRVGKGGQWINVEASTYRDEL
;
A
#
# COMPACT_ATOMS: atom_id res chain seq x y z
N GLN A 1 2.59 12.07 0.95
CA GLN A 1 1.65 12.24 2.07
C GLN A 1 0.25 11.91 1.60
N LEU A 2 -0.40 10.99 2.32
CA LEU A 2 -1.80 10.61 2.15
C LEU A 2 -2.58 11.13 3.36
N LEU A 3 -3.82 11.52 3.16
CA LEU A 3 -4.78 11.86 4.20
C LEU A 3 -5.80 10.73 4.31
N SER A 4 -6.12 10.30 5.53
CA SER A 4 -7.14 9.29 5.79
C SER A 4 -8.43 9.94 6.29
N TYR A 5 -9.56 9.37 5.86
CA TYR A 5 -10.90 9.78 6.26
C TYR A 5 -11.73 8.56 6.58
N SER A 6 -12.69 8.70 7.50
CA SER A 6 -13.72 7.69 7.75
C SER A 6 -14.70 7.56 6.58
N SER A 7 -15.57 6.56 6.62
CA SER A 7 -16.72 6.38 5.72
C SER A 7 -17.63 7.62 5.62
N LYS A 8 -17.71 8.43 6.69
CA LYS A 8 -18.45 9.70 6.73
C LYS A 8 -17.64 10.91 6.22
N ARG A 9 -16.48 10.67 5.59
CA ARG A 9 -15.52 11.70 5.10
C ARG A 9 -14.98 12.64 6.18
N ILE A 10 -14.95 12.18 7.43
CA ILE A 10 -14.34 12.94 8.54
C ILE A 10 -12.84 12.61 8.55
N PRO A 11 -11.92 13.61 8.61
CA PRO A 11 -10.49 13.36 8.72
C PRO A 11 -10.18 12.43 9.90
N HIS A 12 -9.31 11.45 9.67
CA HIS A 12 -8.94 10.46 10.68
C HIS A 12 -7.43 10.46 10.91
N CYS A 13 -7.03 10.63 12.17
CA CYS A 13 -5.66 10.57 12.65
C CYS A 13 -5.70 9.92 14.05
N THR A 14 -4.84 8.95 14.33
CA THR A 14 -4.72 8.34 15.66
C THR A 14 -3.46 8.85 16.37
N GLY A 15 -3.61 9.74 17.35
CA GLY A 15 -2.50 10.17 18.23
C GLY A 15 -1.30 10.81 17.51
N GLY A 16 -1.50 11.41 16.34
CA GLY A 16 -0.42 12.01 15.53
C GLY A 16 0.41 11.01 14.71
N PHE A 17 0.08 9.71 14.76
CA PHE A 17 0.72 8.68 13.95
C PHE A 17 -0.04 8.45 12.63
N PRO A 18 0.62 7.91 11.59
CA PRO A 18 -0.07 7.51 10.37
C PRO A 18 -1.16 6.48 10.69
N SER A 19 -2.41 6.80 10.35
CA SER A 19 -3.55 5.90 10.54
C SER A 19 -4.38 5.75 9.27
N VAL A 20 -5.04 4.60 9.16
CA VAL A 20 -5.96 4.28 8.08
C VAL A 20 -7.22 3.65 8.68
N LYS A 21 -8.40 4.12 8.25
CA LYS A 21 -9.69 3.58 8.68
C LYS A 21 -10.43 2.84 7.56
N PHE A 22 -10.93 1.66 7.87
CA PHE A 22 -11.76 0.81 7.02
C PHE A 22 -13.16 0.65 7.63
N PRO A 23 -14.24 0.77 6.84
CA PRO A 23 -14.25 1.43 5.53
C PRO A 23 -13.92 2.93 5.66
N GLY A 24 -13.44 3.52 4.59
CA GLY A 24 -12.99 4.90 4.61
C GLY A 24 -12.48 5.39 3.27
N TYR A 25 -11.71 6.48 3.31
CA TYR A 25 -11.13 7.06 2.11
C TYR A 25 -9.67 7.46 2.33
N LEU A 26 -8.85 7.29 1.30
CA LEU A 26 -7.50 7.85 1.22
C LEU A 26 -7.46 8.93 0.14
N LYS A 27 -6.89 10.08 0.48
CA LYS A 27 -6.68 11.18 -0.47
C LYS A 27 -5.19 11.52 -0.55
N PRO A 28 -4.57 11.45 -1.73
CA PRO A 28 -3.24 11.99 -1.91
C PRO A 28 -3.24 13.51 -1.75
N HIS A 29 -2.25 14.03 -1.01
CA HIS A 29 -2.17 15.46 -0.72
C HIS A 29 -0.94 16.11 -1.33
N LYS A 30 0.25 15.58 -1.04
CA LYS A 30 1.53 16.11 -1.55
C LYS A 30 2.62 15.06 -1.51
N GLY A 31 3.58 15.13 -2.41
CA GLY A 31 4.69 14.19 -2.45
C GLY A 31 5.30 14.08 -3.84
N GLN A 32 6.46 13.47 -3.88
CA GLN A 32 7.28 13.29 -5.06
C GLN A 32 7.87 11.89 -5.02
N VAL A 33 7.92 11.24 -6.18
CA VAL A 33 8.61 9.99 -6.42
C VAL A 33 9.71 10.28 -7.41
N GLU A 34 10.94 10.05 -6.99
CA GLU A 34 12.09 10.10 -7.89
C GLU A 34 12.36 8.70 -8.43
N ILE A 35 12.34 8.58 -9.75
CA ILE A 35 12.73 7.38 -10.49
C ILE A 35 14.10 7.69 -11.05
N SER A 36 15.14 7.22 -10.37
CA SER A 36 16.53 7.47 -10.79
C SER A 36 16.98 6.53 -11.92
N ARG A 37 16.30 5.38 -12.07
CA ARG A 37 16.55 4.37 -13.12
C ARG A 37 15.24 3.71 -13.54
N PRO A 38 15.13 3.20 -14.78
CA PRO A 38 13.98 2.38 -15.18
C PRO A 38 13.77 1.21 -14.23
N ILE A 39 12.54 1.07 -13.72
CA ILE A 39 12.12 0.00 -12.81
C ILE A 39 11.27 -1.03 -13.58
N LYS A 40 10.72 -0.65 -14.73
CA LYS A 40 10.09 -1.56 -15.68
C LYS A 40 10.97 -1.70 -16.92
N THR A 41 11.35 -2.93 -17.24
CA THR A 41 11.98 -3.29 -18.51
C THR A 41 11.06 -4.24 -19.29
N GLU A 42 11.30 -4.46 -20.57
CA GLU A 42 10.57 -5.46 -21.38
C GLU A 42 10.83 -6.92 -20.94
N GLN A 43 11.71 -7.13 -19.96
CA GLN A 43 12.29 -8.43 -19.62
C GLN A 43 11.44 -9.21 -18.61
N GLY A 44 10.11 -9.18 -18.72
CA GLY A 44 9.20 -9.96 -17.86
C GLY A 44 8.46 -9.15 -16.80
N PRO A 45 7.67 -9.82 -15.94
CA PRO A 45 6.75 -9.15 -15.02
C PRO A 45 7.47 -8.41 -13.89
N LEU A 46 6.91 -7.28 -13.49
CA LEU A 46 7.37 -6.53 -12.33
C LEU A 46 6.64 -7.04 -11.09
N ILE A 47 7.30 -7.86 -10.28
CA ILE A 47 6.69 -8.53 -9.14
C ILE A 47 6.77 -7.64 -7.90
N ALA A 48 5.62 -7.40 -7.27
CA ALA A 48 5.52 -6.80 -5.95
C ALA A 48 5.54 -7.88 -4.87
N GLN A 49 6.54 -7.83 -4.00
CA GLN A 49 6.73 -8.72 -2.86
C GLN A 49 6.41 -7.97 -1.56
N LEU A 50 5.32 -8.33 -0.91
CA LEU A 50 4.90 -7.71 0.34
C LEU A 50 5.65 -8.28 1.55
N THR A 51 5.92 -7.41 2.51
CA THR A 51 6.17 -7.78 3.90
C THR A 51 5.12 -7.11 4.77
N LEU A 52 4.32 -7.92 5.46
CA LEU A 52 3.20 -7.49 6.29
C LEU A 52 3.38 -8.06 7.68
N LYS A 53 3.58 -7.17 8.66
CA LYS A 53 3.74 -7.55 10.06
C LYS A 53 2.77 -6.74 10.91
N GLN A 54 1.94 -7.43 11.68
CA GLN A 54 1.13 -6.81 12.73
C GLN A 54 1.87 -6.87 14.07
N ASP A 55 1.72 -5.84 14.90
CA ASP A 55 2.18 -5.85 16.28
C ASP A 55 1.19 -6.63 17.14
N SER A 56 1.21 -7.96 16.96
CA SER A 56 0.30 -8.89 17.61
C SER A 56 1.01 -10.21 17.81
N PHE A 57 0.90 -10.78 19.01
CA PHE A 57 1.42 -12.11 19.31
C PHE A 57 0.73 -13.20 18.47
N LEU A 58 -0.56 -13.02 18.16
CA LEU A 58 -1.37 -14.02 17.46
C LEU A 58 -1.08 -14.05 15.95
N LEU A 59 -1.12 -12.88 15.30
CA LEU A 59 -0.97 -12.77 13.84
C LEU A 59 0.49 -12.58 13.43
N GLY A 60 1.22 -11.71 14.11
CA GLY A 60 2.63 -11.44 13.84
C GLY A 60 2.89 -11.09 12.36
N GLU A 61 3.88 -11.75 11.77
CA GLU A 61 4.23 -11.58 10.36
C GLU A 61 3.46 -12.56 9.48
N ILE A 62 2.70 -12.05 8.51
CA ILE A 62 1.84 -12.84 7.63
C ILE A 62 2.36 -12.94 6.19
N CYS A 63 3.14 -11.94 5.75
CA CYS A 63 3.90 -11.98 4.51
C CYS A 63 5.35 -11.60 4.80
N ASN A 64 6.31 -12.36 4.25
CA ASN A 64 7.74 -12.02 4.27
C ASN A 64 8.28 -12.06 2.84
N ARG A 65 8.63 -10.90 2.29
CA ARG A 65 9.23 -10.76 0.94
C ARG A 65 8.50 -11.60 -0.13
N GLY A 66 7.17 -11.49 -0.17
CA GLY A 66 6.37 -12.23 -1.15
C GLY A 66 5.90 -13.61 -0.70
N ARG A 67 6.52 -14.19 0.33
CA ARG A 67 6.11 -15.50 0.86
C ARG A 67 5.00 -15.34 1.89
N SER A 68 3.89 -16.05 1.69
CA SER A 68 2.87 -16.21 2.73
C SER A 68 3.42 -17.07 3.86
N LEU A 69 3.30 -16.56 5.09
CA LEU A 69 3.67 -17.29 6.31
C LEU A 69 2.44 -17.87 7.01
N LYS A 70 1.32 -17.13 7.03
CA LYS A 70 0.07 -17.55 7.68
C LYS A 70 -1.15 -16.83 7.10
N TYR A 71 -2.31 -17.48 7.15
CA TYR A 71 -3.67 -16.90 6.99
C TYR A 71 -4.00 -16.17 5.67
N VAL A 72 -3.07 -16.11 4.72
CA VAL A 72 -3.29 -15.51 3.40
C VAL A 72 -2.70 -16.39 2.30
N SER A 73 -3.24 -16.29 1.10
CA SER A 73 -2.73 -17.01 -0.07
C SER A 73 -1.46 -16.36 -0.63
N ALA A 74 -0.68 -17.10 -1.41
CA ALA A 74 0.62 -16.62 -1.90
C ALA A 74 0.52 -15.40 -2.83
N ASP A 75 -0.54 -15.35 -3.65
CA ASP A 75 -0.93 -14.23 -4.51
C ASP A 75 -1.27 -12.95 -3.72
N THR A 76 -1.70 -13.07 -2.46
CA THR A 76 -1.85 -11.91 -1.57
C THR A 76 -0.50 -11.29 -1.23
N CYS A 77 0.53 -12.12 -1.03
CA CYS A 77 1.85 -11.65 -0.63
C CYS A 77 2.74 -11.29 -1.83
N SER A 78 2.53 -11.91 -3.00
CA SER A 78 3.33 -11.70 -4.21
C SER A 78 2.45 -11.66 -5.45
N PHE A 79 2.49 -10.57 -6.20
CA PHE A 79 1.65 -10.39 -7.39
C PHE A 79 2.35 -9.54 -8.46
N ASP A 80 1.85 -9.58 -9.70
CA ASP A 80 2.29 -8.68 -10.76
C ASP A 80 1.79 -7.25 -10.47
N PHE A 81 2.75 -6.34 -10.24
CA PHE A 81 2.46 -4.96 -9.91
C PHE A 81 1.79 -4.22 -11.07
N CYS A 82 2.24 -4.44 -12.31
CA CYS A 82 1.70 -3.76 -13.49
C CYS A 82 0.26 -4.23 -13.79
N GLU A 83 -0.04 -5.52 -13.57
CA GLU A 83 -1.39 -6.04 -13.66
C GLU A 83 -2.32 -5.37 -12.63
N ALA A 84 -1.86 -5.23 -11.38
CA ALA A 84 -2.65 -4.66 -10.30
C ALA A 84 -2.93 -3.15 -10.45
N VAL A 85 -1.95 -2.35 -10.92
CA VAL A 85 -2.11 -0.88 -11.05
C VAL A 85 -2.58 -0.43 -12.44
N GLY A 86 -2.57 -1.36 -13.41
CA GLY A 86 -2.85 -1.12 -14.82
C GLY A 86 -1.63 -0.64 -15.60
N GLU A 87 -1.43 -1.22 -16.79
CA GLU A 87 -0.30 -0.99 -17.69
C GLU A 87 0.02 0.49 -17.95
N GLN A 88 -1.02 1.31 -18.12
CA GLN A 88 -0.90 2.76 -18.35
C GLN A 88 -0.12 3.48 -17.23
N HIS A 89 -0.32 3.08 -15.98
CA HIS A 89 0.39 3.65 -14.84
C HIS A 89 1.77 3.01 -14.67
N CYS A 90 1.92 1.75 -15.09
CA CYS A 90 3.21 1.07 -15.02
C CYS A 90 4.25 1.68 -15.98
N ASN A 91 3.82 2.24 -17.10
CA ASN A 91 4.71 2.92 -18.07
C ASN A 91 5.40 4.16 -17.48
N LEU A 92 4.87 4.74 -16.39
CA LEU A 92 5.52 5.83 -15.66
C LEU A 92 6.89 5.41 -15.09
N PHE A 93 7.12 4.10 -14.90
CA PHE A 93 8.34 3.55 -14.32
C PHE A 93 9.41 3.12 -15.34
N GLN A 94 9.19 3.36 -16.63
CA GLN A 94 10.11 2.97 -17.71
C GLN A 94 11.26 3.95 -17.94
N ARG A 95 11.19 5.17 -17.42
CA ARG A 95 12.19 6.21 -17.66
C ARG A 95 12.58 6.92 -16.37
N PRO A 96 13.86 7.33 -16.22
CA PRO A 96 14.24 8.21 -15.14
C PRO A 96 13.43 9.51 -15.19
N ARG A 97 12.81 9.87 -14.08
CA ARG A 97 12.01 11.09 -13.95
C ARG A 97 11.67 11.36 -12.50
N ILE A 98 11.38 12.62 -12.23
CA ILE A 98 10.69 13.03 -11.03
C ILE A 98 9.19 13.05 -11.34
N ILE A 99 8.40 12.38 -10.52
CA ILE A 99 6.93 12.40 -10.56
C ILE A 99 6.45 13.11 -9.31
N THR A 100 5.88 14.30 -9.45
CA THR A 100 5.13 14.90 -8.35
C THR A 100 3.70 14.36 -8.35
N LEU A 101 3.05 14.38 -7.19
CA LEU A 101 1.63 14.01 -7.09
C LEU A 101 0.71 14.88 -7.99
N ASN A 102 1.19 16.05 -8.45
CA ASN A 102 0.48 16.90 -9.40
C ASN A 102 0.55 16.37 -10.84
N ASP A 103 1.63 15.66 -11.18
CA ASP A 103 1.89 15.07 -12.50
C ASP A 103 1.16 13.74 -12.72
N ILE A 104 0.56 13.19 -11.65
CA ILE A 104 -0.19 11.96 -11.69
C ILE A 104 -1.64 12.28 -12.07
N SER A 105 -2.25 11.42 -12.90
CA SER A 105 -3.59 11.61 -13.47
C SER A 105 -4.62 12.07 -12.43
N ASP A 106 -5.62 12.85 -12.85
CA ASP A 106 -6.69 13.31 -11.96
C ASP A 106 -7.46 12.15 -11.29
N ALA A 107 -7.39 10.95 -11.87
CA ALA A 107 -7.89 9.71 -11.27
C ALA A 107 -7.15 9.38 -9.96
N LEU A 108 -5.84 9.57 -9.90
CA LEU A 108 -5.05 9.36 -8.68
C LEU A 108 -5.13 10.56 -7.71
N LYS A 109 -5.65 11.72 -8.14
CA LYS A 109 -5.99 12.85 -7.24
C LYS A 109 -7.35 12.67 -6.56
N LYS A 110 -8.22 11.80 -7.07
CA LYS A 110 -9.50 11.46 -6.43
C LYS A 110 -9.25 10.62 -5.18
N SER A 111 -10.15 10.75 -4.21
CA SER A 111 -10.12 9.92 -3.02
C SER A 111 -10.38 8.45 -3.40
N PHE A 112 -9.51 7.55 -2.98
CA PHE A 112 -9.71 6.11 -3.11
C PHE A 112 -10.60 5.63 -1.97
N SER A 113 -11.64 4.87 -2.29
CA SER A 113 -12.47 4.20 -1.28
C SER A 113 -11.74 2.99 -0.74
N LEU A 114 -11.66 2.89 0.58
CA LEU A 114 -11.28 1.69 1.30
C LEU A 114 -12.54 0.89 1.59
N PRO A 115 -12.61 -0.39 1.15
CA PRO A 115 -13.79 -1.22 1.35
C PRO A 115 -13.99 -1.54 2.84
N THR A 116 -15.15 -2.10 3.17
CA THR A 116 -15.37 -2.67 4.50
C THR A 116 -14.39 -3.80 4.74
N ALA A 117 -13.76 -3.79 5.91
CA ALA A 117 -12.84 -4.85 6.29
C ALA A 117 -13.59 -6.19 6.42
N PRO A 118 -13.01 -7.30 5.94
CA PRO A 118 -13.63 -8.62 6.08
C PRO A 118 -13.68 -9.08 7.54
N THR A 119 -12.79 -8.58 8.40
CA THR A 119 -12.71 -8.91 9.83
C THR A 119 -12.09 -7.78 10.63
N LYS A 120 -12.46 -7.65 11.92
CA LYS A 120 -11.80 -6.75 12.87
C LYS A 120 -10.37 -7.17 13.22
N LEU A 121 -9.97 -8.40 12.91
CA LEU A 121 -8.62 -8.91 13.20
C LEU A 121 -7.52 -8.13 12.48
N ILE A 122 -7.86 -7.40 11.40
CA ILE A 122 -6.91 -6.52 10.73
C ILE A 122 -6.65 -5.21 11.50
N SER A 123 -7.45 -4.90 12.52
CA SER A 123 -7.23 -3.72 13.36
C SER A 123 -5.96 -3.87 14.18
N GLY A 124 -5.16 -2.80 14.29
CA GLY A 124 -3.94 -2.77 15.09
C GLY A 124 -2.81 -2.05 14.38
N GLN A 125 -1.60 -2.17 14.93
CA GLN A 125 -0.40 -1.57 14.36
C GLN A 125 0.22 -2.49 13.31
N TRP A 126 0.51 -1.95 12.13
CA TRP A 126 1.10 -2.69 11.01
C TRP A 126 2.40 -2.06 10.51
N LYS A 127 3.36 -2.91 10.14
CA LYS A 127 4.46 -2.55 9.25
C LYS A 127 4.20 -3.12 7.88
N VAL A 128 4.29 -2.24 6.89
CA VAL A 128 4.06 -2.58 5.48
C VAL A 128 5.26 -2.15 4.68
N SER A 129 5.87 -3.10 3.97
CA SER A 129 6.82 -2.81 2.90
C SER A 129 6.48 -3.57 1.64
N VAL A 130 6.78 -2.94 0.52
CA VAL A 130 6.62 -3.48 -0.83
C VAL A 130 7.98 -3.46 -1.48
N ARG A 131 8.49 -4.62 -1.84
CA ARG A 131 9.70 -4.74 -2.65
C ARG A 131 9.30 -5.00 -4.09
N LEU A 132 9.85 -4.24 -5.03
CA LEU A 132 9.69 -4.49 -6.45
C LEU A 132 10.89 -5.28 -6.98
N THR A 133 10.60 -6.39 -7.65
CA THR A 133 11.60 -7.27 -8.24
C THR A 133 11.26 -7.60 -9.69
N GLN A 134 12.27 -7.75 -10.53
CA GLN A 134 12.15 -8.29 -11.88
C GLN A 134 13.29 -9.27 -12.10
N ASN A 135 12.99 -10.50 -12.54
CA ASN A 135 13.99 -11.58 -12.69
C ASN A 135 14.86 -11.76 -11.44
N ASP A 136 14.22 -11.81 -10.27
CA ASP A 136 14.84 -11.91 -8.94
C ASP A 136 15.79 -10.77 -8.53
N ARG A 137 15.91 -9.72 -9.34
CA ARG A 137 16.68 -8.52 -9.01
C ARG A 137 15.78 -7.50 -8.32
N MET A 138 16.21 -6.99 -7.17
CA MET A 138 15.53 -5.88 -6.49
C MET A 138 15.74 -4.58 -7.26
N LEU A 139 14.63 -3.92 -7.60
CA LEU A 139 14.64 -2.65 -8.32
C LEU A 139 14.22 -1.47 -7.44
N GLY A 140 13.45 -1.75 -6.38
CA GLY A 140 13.04 -0.73 -5.43
C GLY A 140 12.35 -1.30 -4.19
N GLU A 141 12.25 -0.48 -3.16
CA GLU A 141 11.50 -0.78 -1.95
C GLU A 141 10.71 0.45 -1.49
N PHE A 142 9.42 0.24 -1.23
CA PHE A 142 8.54 1.23 -0.63
C PHE A 142 8.21 0.78 0.79
N ARG A 143 8.27 1.71 1.74
CA ARG A 143 7.83 1.49 3.11
C ARG A 143 6.76 2.51 3.44
N VAL A 144 5.70 2.05 4.09
CA VAL A 144 4.65 2.95 4.58
C VAL A 144 5.06 3.48 5.95
N GLY A 145 4.80 4.77 6.19
CA GLY A 145 5.23 5.46 7.42
C GLY A 145 6.66 6.02 7.34
N LYS A 146 6.96 7.03 8.16
CA LYS A 146 8.29 7.67 8.18
C LYS A 146 9.33 6.64 8.62
N GLY A 147 10.28 6.30 7.74
CA GLY A 147 11.32 5.32 8.05
C GLY A 147 10.83 3.88 8.30
N GLY A 148 9.65 3.50 7.79
CA GLY A 148 9.05 2.18 8.06
C GLY A 148 8.44 2.03 9.46
N GLN A 149 7.97 3.16 10.01
CA GLN A 149 7.18 3.17 11.24
C GLN A 149 5.88 2.38 11.10
N TRP A 150 5.37 1.95 12.25
CA TRP A 150 4.06 1.32 12.36
C TRP A 150 2.96 2.29 11.89
N ILE A 151 1.99 1.76 11.14
CA ILE A 151 0.75 2.44 10.79
C ILE A 151 -0.39 1.86 11.60
N ASN A 152 -1.26 2.71 12.13
CA ASN A 152 -2.46 2.24 12.81
C ASN A 152 -3.54 1.91 11.78
N VAL A 153 -4.09 0.69 11.82
CA VAL A 153 -5.23 0.28 11.02
C VAL A 153 -6.43 0.13 11.95
N GLU A 154 -7.50 0.84 11.64
CA GLU A 154 -8.79 0.72 12.33
C GLU A 154 -9.80 0.11 11.36
N ALA A 155 -10.36 -1.05 11.72
CA ALA A 155 -11.40 -1.71 10.94
C ALA A 155 -12.72 -1.79 11.74
N SER A 156 -13.78 -1.21 11.19
CA SER A 156 -15.17 -1.49 11.56
C SER A 156 -15.78 -2.49 10.61
N THR A 157 -16.70 -3.32 11.12
CA THR A 157 -17.53 -4.18 10.27
C THR A 157 -18.82 -3.44 9.92
N TYR A 158 -19.54 -3.92 8.91
CA TYR A 158 -20.81 -3.32 8.46
C TYR A 158 -21.84 -3.16 9.60
N ARG A 159 -21.77 -4.01 10.63
CA ARG A 159 -22.66 -3.94 11.80
C ARG A 159 -22.38 -2.77 12.74
N ASP A 160 -21.18 -2.20 12.72
CA ASP A 160 -20.80 -1.09 13.60
C ASP A 160 -21.10 0.29 12.98
N GLU A 161 -21.47 0.34 11.69
CA GLU A 161 -21.75 1.58 10.96
C GLU A 161 -23.24 1.89 10.77
N LEU A 162 -24.13 0.98 11.19
CA LEU A 162 -25.57 1.16 11.30
C LEU A 162 -25.93 1.86 12.62
#